data_AF-A0A2C9ZLN6-F1
#
_entry.id   AF-A0A2C9ZLN6-F1
#
_cell.length_a   1.000
_cell.length_b   1.000
_cell.length_c   1.000
_cell.angle_alpha   90.00
_cell.angle_beta   90.00
_cell.angle_gamma   90.00
#
_symmetry.space_group_name_H-M   'P 1'
#
loop_
_entity.id
_entity.type
_entity.pdbx_description
1 polymer ?
#
loop_
_entity_poly.entity_id
_entity_poly.type
_entity_poly.pdbx_seq_one_letter_code
_entity_poly.pdbx_strand_id
1 'polypeptide(L)'
;MVPGPRTQSGAAGPPSPAQWHRVLTLLADISLLIGTRAVWATAASHRPAVAAVISACYASILACGVLALVVRRERSLARVDLCVLVTGVTLALCAWTVLHHGSDEALLTTQAARQVAAGHPVYGQPWPWLFGHGVALTPTVTGGYDLTYGYPPLAPLLAVPLLWLGHGGAPATAVSTGALVAGTVVLWRMLPTPWRSAATMVCLGFG
;
A
#
# COMPACT_ATOMS: atom_id res chain seq x y z
N MET A 1 37.91 12.64 59.84
CA MET A 1 37.14 11.77 58.93
C MET A 1 36.49 12.66 57.89
N VAL A 2 37.12 12.81 56.71
CA VAL A 2 36.62 13.70 55.65
C VAL A 2 35.60 12.89 54.82
N PRO A 3 34.37 13.38 54.58
CA PRO A 3 33.41 12.69 53.73
C PRO A 3 33.88 12.79 52.27
N GLY A 4 34.07 11.64 51.61
CA GLY A 4 34.44 11.57 50.20
C GLY A 4 33.36 12.12 49.25
N PRO A 5 33.73 12.57 48.05
CA PRO A 5 32.77 13.09 47.08
C PRO A 5 31.84 11.97 46.61
N ARG A 6 30.52 12.22 46.72
CA ARG A 6 29.49 11.36 46.11
C ARG A 6 29.70 11.37 44.60
N THR A 7 30.13 10.25 44.03
CA THR A 7 29.99 9.97 42.61
C THR A 7 28.51 10.00 42.26
N GLN A 8 28.04 11.08 41.64
CA GLN A 8 26.76 11.10 40.95
C GLN A 8 26.85 10.08 39.81
N SER A 9 26.24 8.90 40.00
CA SER A 9 25.88 8.04 38.87
C SER A 9 25.01 8.89 37.95
N GLY A 10 25.57 9.33 36.83
CA GLY A 10 24.83 10.02 35.78
C GLY A 10 23.65 9.15 35.40
N ALA A 11 22.45 9.58 35.77
CA ALA A 11 21.23 8.97 35.29
C ALA A 11 21.26 9.07 33.77
N ALA A 12 21.58 7.95 33.11
CA ALA A 12 21.56 7.87 31.66
C ALA A 12 20.17 8.32 31.22
N GLY A 13 20.10 9.50 30.59
CA GLY A 13 18.86 9.99 30.02
C GLY A 13 18.28 8.93 29.07
N PRO A 14 16.95 8.89 28.88
CA PRO A 14 16.36 7.93 27.96
C PRO A 14 17.06 8.02 26.60
N PRO A 15 17.35 6.89 25.94
CA PRO A 15 18.09 6.88 24.68
C PRO A 15 17.41 7.83 23.68
N SER A 16 18.22 8.74 23.13
CA SER A 16 17.79 9.62 22.05
C SER A 16 17.68 8.81 20.76
N PRO A 17 16.68 9.10 19.90
CA PRO A 17 16.56 8.40 18.63
C PRO A 17 17.81 8.57 17.78
N ALA A 18 18.30 7.46 17.23
CA ALA A 18 19.36 7.49 16.24
C ALA A 18 18.94 8.37 15.06
N GLN A 19 19.87 9.20 14.56
CA GLN A 19 19.57 10.19 13.51
C GLN A 19 19.02 9.54 12.23
N TRP A 20 19.51 8.36 11.87
CA TRP A 20 19.04 7.62 10.70
C TRP A 20 17.58 7.16 10.82
N HIS A 21 17.10 6.83 12.04
CA HIS A 21 15.70 6.47 12.27
C HIS A 21 14.80 7.64 11.89
N ARG A 22 15.14 8.86 12.32
CA ARG A 22 14.41 10.08 11.93
C ARG A 22 14.40 10.30 10.43
N VAL A 23 15.54 10.11 9.79
CA VAL A 23 15.65 10.26 8.32
C VAL A 23 14.72 9.27 7.62
N LEU A 24 14.69 8.00 8.04
CA LEU A 24 13.77 7.03 7.45
C LEU A 24 12.29 7.37 7.72
N THR A 25 11.94 7.83 8.92
CA THR A 25 10.58 8.27 9.23
C THR A 25 10.18 9.46 8.35
N LEU A 26 11.06 10.44 8.16
CA LEU A 26 10.80 11.59 7.28
C LEU A 26 10.69 11.21 5.82
N LEU A 27 11.57 10.34 5.33
CA LEU A 27 11.52 9.86 3.94
C LEU A 27 10.23 9.09 3.69
N ALA A 28 9.83 8.22 4.62
CA ALA A 28 8.56 7.52 4.56
C ALA A 28 7.38 8.50 4.54
N ASP A 29 7.37 9.49 5.44
CA ASP A 29 6.30 10.47 5.55
C ASP A 29 6.16 11.35 4.28
N ILE A 30 7.27 11.88 3.77
CA ILE A 30 7.28 12.71 2.55
C ILE A 30 6.92 11.89 1.32
N SER A 31 7.35 10.61 1.24
CA SER A 31 7.03 9.75 0.10
C SER A 31 5.51 9.62 -0.10
N LEU A 32 4.71 9.56 0.98
CA LEU A 32 3.24 9.52 0.90
C LEU A 32 2.60 10.70 0.13
N LEU A 33 3.35 11.75 -0.21
CA LEU A 33 2.87 12.86 -1.04
C LEU A 33 2.91 12.57 -2.55
N ILE A 34 3.70 11.60 -3.03
CA ILE A 34 4.04 11.43 -4.45
C ILE A 34 2.82 11.06 -5.31
N GLY A 35 1.89 10.24 -4.83
CA GLY A 35 0.68 9.82 -5.57
C GLY A 35 -0.64 10.45 -5.14
N THR A 36 -0.69 11.14 -4.00
CA THR A 36 -1.95 11.53 -3.33
C THR A 36 -2.74 12.62 -4.06
N ARG A 37 -2.06 13.50 -4.79
CA ARG A 37 -2.70 14.65 -5.46
C ARG A 37 -3.69 14.22 -6.53
N ALA A 38 -3.31 13.24 -7.36
CA ALA A 38 -4.15 12.74 -8.44
C ALA A 38 -5.42 12.09 -7.89
N VAL A 39 -5.27 11.23 -6.88
CA VAL A 39 -6.39 10.57 -6.20
C VAL A 39 -7.33 11.59 -5.56
N TRP A 40 -6.79 12.60 -4.87
CA TRP A 40 -7.59 13.66 -4.26
C TRP A 40 -8.42 14.43 -5.29
N ALA A 41 -7.83 14.80 -6.43
CA ALA A 41 -8.53 15.55 -7.48
C ALA A 41 -9.70 14.75 -8.07
N THR A 42 -9.51 13.45 -8.31
CA THR A 42 -10.58 12.55 -8.76
C THR A 42 -11.64 12.36 -7.68
N ALA A 43 -11.25 12.24 -6.41
CA ALA A 43 -12.17 12.08 -5.29
C ALA A 43 -13.01 13.34 -5.05
N ALA A 44 -12.44 14.53 -5.15
CA ALA A 44 -13.11 15.79 -4.85
C ALA A 44 -14.36 16.03 -5.70
N SER A 45 -14.36 15.52 -6.94
CA SER A 45 -15.47 15.67 -7.88
C SER A 45 -16.58 14.63 -7.69
N HIS A 46 -16.22 13.38 -7.39
CA HIS A 46 -17.17 12.26 -7.41
C HIS A 46 -17.47 11.65 -6.04
N ARG A 47 -16.60 11.86 -5.04
CA ARG A 47 -16.65 11.24 -3.70
C ARG A 47 -16.09 12.19 -2.62
N PRO A 48 -16.83 13.25 -2.25
CA PRO A 48 -16.32 14.30 -1.36
C PRO A 48 -15.91 13.78 0.03
N ALA A 49 -16.57 12.73 0.54
CA ALA A 49 -16.18 12.08 1.79
C ALA A 49 -14.76 11.48 1.71
N VAL A 50 -14.40 10.83 0.60
CA VAL A 50 -13.05 10.29 0.39
C VAL A 50 -12.02 11.42 0.27
N ALA A 51 -12.36 12.50 -0.43
CA ALA A 51 -11.51 13.68 -0.52
C ALA A 51 -11.23 14.31 0.86
N ALA A 52 -12.24 14.37 1.73
CA ALA A 52 -12.09 14.87 3.11
C ALA A 52 -11.13 13.99 3.93
N VAL A 53 -11.22 12.66 3.80
CA VAL A 53 -10.29 11.73 4.45
C VAL A 53 -8.86 11.93 3.94
N ILE A 54 -8.67 12.06 2.63
CA ILE A 54 -7.34 12.33 2.04
C ILE A 54 -6.80 13.69 2.54
N SER A 55 -7.64 14.71 2.67
CA SER A 55 -7.25 16.00 3.27
C SER A 55 -6.81 15.86 4.74
N ALA A 56 -7.48 15.02 5.52
CA ALA A 56 -7.04 14.69 6.87
C ALA A 56 -5.69 13.95 6.87
N CYS A 57 -5.46 13.05 5.91
CA CYS A 57 -4.16 12.41 5.72
C CYS A 57 -3.05 13.41 5.38
N TYR A 58 -3.30 14.43 4.55
CA TYR A 58 -2.31 15.51 4.33
C TYR A 58 -1.94 16.25 5.61
N ALA A 59 -2.94 16.57 6.45
CA ALA A 59 -2.68 17.18 7.74
C ALA A 59 -1.86 16.26 8.67
N SER A 60 -2.16 14.95 8.64
CA SER A 60 -1.41 13.91 9.37
C SER A 60 0.06 13.84 8.93
N ILE A 61 0.33 13.87 7.61
CA ILE A 61 1.70 13.89 7.06
C ILE A 61 2.46 15.11 7.59
N LEU A 62 1.90 16.31 7.45
CA LEU A 62 2.58 17.53 7.92
C LEU A 62 2.86 17.50 9.43
N ALA A 63 1.90 17.01 10.23
CA ALA A 63 2.09 16.84 11.67
C ALA A 63 3.17 15.79 11.99
N CYS A 64 3.17 14.65 11.29
CA CYS A 64 4.16 13.58 11.46
C CYS A 64 5.57 14.05 11.09
N GLY A 65 5.72 14.79 9.99
CA GLY A 65 7.00 15.37 9.59
C GLY A 65 7.59 16.31 10.65
N VAL A 66 6.77 17.20 11.21
CA VAL A 66 7.19 18.06 12.33
C VAL A 66 7.57 17.23 13.56
N LEU A 67 6.74 16.24 13.91
CA LEU A 67 7.00 15.38 15.08
C LEU A 67 8.27 14.53 14.92
N ALA A 68 8.57 14.02 13.72
CA ALA A 68 9.78 13.26 13.43
C ALA A 68 11.06 14.09 13.70
N LEU A 69 11.00 15.40 13.49
CA LEU A 69 12.10 16.34 13.77
C LEU A 69 12.20 16.69 15.26
N VAL A 70 11.08 16.90 15.95
CA VAL A 70 11.05 17.52 17.30
C VAL A 70 11.10 16.49 18.43
N VAL A 71 10.56 15.29 18.23
CA VAL A 71 10.46 14.26 19.27
C VAL A 71 11.83 13.86 19.81
N ARG A 72 11.99 13.80 21.14
CA ARG A 72 13.28 13.49 21.78
C ARG A 72 13.45 12.04 22.24
N ARG A 73 12.38 11.24 22.24
CA ARG A 73 12.36 9.86 22.76
C ARG A 73 12.12 8.86 21.65
N GLU A 74 12.85 7.75 21.65
CA GLU A 74 12.67 6.65 20.67
C GLU A 74 11.26 6.10 20.65
N ARG A 75 10.64 5.88 21.82
CA ARG A 75 9.27 5.36 21.91
C ARG A 75 8.25 6.29 21.25
N SER A 76 8.48 7.59 21.32
CA SER A 76 7.61 8.58 20.68
C SER A 76 7.82 8.59 19.17
N LEU A 77 9.07 8.42 18.69
CA LEU A 77 9.35 8.32 17.26
C LEU A 77 8.75 7.04 16.66
N ALA A 78 8.80 5.92 17.39
CA ALA A 78 8.13 4.68 17.01
C ALA A 78 6.59 4.81 16.90
N ARG A 79 5.98 5.72 17.68
CA ARG A 79 4.54 6.04 17.54
C ARG A 79 4.27 6.90 16.31
N VAL A 80 5.20 7.80 15.95
CA VAL A 80 5.13 8.54 14.68
C VAL A 80 5.22 7.55 13.51
N ASP A 81 6.12 6.56 13.55
CA ASP A 81 6.20 5.53 12.50
C ASP A 81 4.88 4.77 12.31
N LEU A 82 4.18 4.47 13.42
CA LEU A 82 2.87 3.84 13.37
C LEU A 82 1.82 4.78 12.75
N CYS A 83 1.86 6.07 13.09
CA CYS A 83 0.96 7.06 12.50
C CYS A 83 1.20 7.21 10.98
N VAL A 84 2.45 7.22 10.55
CA VAL A 84 2.84 7.23 9.14
C VAL A 84 2.34 5.97 8.43
N LEU A 85 2.49 4.79 9.03
CA LEU A 85 1.92 3.53 8.50
C LEU A 85 0.40 3.61 8.34
N VAL A 86 -0.33 4.01 9.38
CA VAL A 86 -1.80 4.11 9.35
C VAL A 86 -2.24 5.13 8.29
N THR A 87 -1.54 6.24 8.17
CA THR A 87 -1.80 7.26 7.14
C THR A 87 -1.60 6.68 5.75
N GLY A 88 -0.48 5.98 5.49
CA GLY A 88 -0.22 5.32 4.21
C GLY A 88 -1.25 4.25 3.85
N VAL A 89 -1.66 3.41 4.82
CA VAL A 89 -2.71 2.40 4.59
C VAL A 89 -4.04 3.07 4.27
N THR A 90 -4.40 4.13 4.99
CA THR A 90 -5.65 4.88 4.74
C THR A 90 -5.64 5.47 3.34
N LEU A 91 -4.54 6.09 2.91
CA LEU A 91 -4.37 6.62 1.56
C LEU A 91 -4.49 5.54 0.50
N ALA A 92 -3.86 4.38 0.70
CA ALA A 92 -3.96 3.24 -0.22
C ALA A 92 -5.40 2.72 -0.36
N LEU A 93 -6.14 2.64 0.75
CA LEU A 93 -7.56 2.26 0.73
C LEU A 93 -8.42 3.33 0.04
N CYS A 94 -8.20 4.61 0.33
CA CYS A 94 -8.87 5.71 -0.37
C CYS A 94 -8.61 5.66 -1.88
N ALA A 95 -7.35 5.47 -2.29
CA ALA A 95 -6.96 5.31 -3.68
C ALA A 95 -7.69 4.12 -4.33
N TRP A 96 -7.72 2.97 -3.66
CA TRP A 96 -8.48 1.81 -4.15
C TRP A 96 -9.96 2.14 -4.33
N THR A 97 -10.62 2.82 -3.38
CA THR A 97 -12.04 3.17 -3.56
C THR A 97 -12.32 4.00 -4.82
N VAL A 98 -11.37 4.84 -5.23
CA VAL A 98 -11.49 5.72 -6.40
C VAL A 98 -11.05 5.00 -7.68
N LEU A 99 -10.01 4.16 -7.62
CA LEU A 99 -9.32 3.54 -8.76
C LEU A 99 -9.47 2.00 -8.81
N HIS A 100 -10.49 1.44 -8.14
CA HIS A 100 -10.72 -0.01 -8.01
C HIS A 100 -10.89 -0.75 -9.33
N HIS A 101 -11.27 -0.07 -10.42
CA HIS A 101 -11.42 -0.72 -11.73
C HIS A 101 -10.10 -1.31 -12.26
N GLY A 102 -8.95 -0.78 -11.84
CA GLY A 102 -7.63 -1.30 -12.20
C GLY A 102 -7.29 -1.16 -13.69
N SER A 103 -6.31 -1.95 -14.14
CA SER A 103 -5.91 -2.08 -15.54
C SER A 103 -6.70 -3.17 -16.26
N ASP A 104 -6.45 -3.31 -17.56
CA ASP A 104 -6.87 -4.46 -18.37
C ASP A 104 -6.51 -5.81 -17.73
N GLU A 105 -5.35 -5.92 -17.11
CA GLU A 105 -4.94 -7.13 -16.37
C GLU A 105 -5.86 -7.47 -15.20
N ALA A 106 -6.37 -6.45 -14.50
CA ALA A 106 -7.32 -6.65 -13.42
C ALA A 106 -8.69 -7.12 -13.95
N LEU A 107 -9.10 -6.62 -15.11
CA LEU A 107 -10.29 -7.09 -15.82
C LEU A 107 -10.15 -8.55 -16.24
N LEU A 108 -9.05 -8.89 -16.90
CA LEU A 108 -8.74 -10.24 -17.36
C LEU A 108 -8.70 -11.23 -16.18
N THR A 109 -8.03 -10.86 -15.08
CA THR A 109 -7.95 -11.70 -13.87
C THR A 109 -9.33 -11.89 -13.21
N THR A 110 -10.16 -10.85 -13.18
CA THR A 110 -11.52 -10.98 -12.63
C THR A 110 -12.41 -11.86 -13.51
N GLN A 111 -12.27 -11.77 -14.84
CA GLN A 111 -12.98 -12.65 -15.77
C GLN A 111 -12.54 -14.11 -15.62
N ALA A 112 -11.24 -14.36 -15.48
CA ALA A 112 -10.70 -15.67 -15.16
C ALA A 112 -11.32 -16.22 -13.87
N ALA A 113 -11.36 -15.42 -12.79
CA ALA A 113 -11.99 -15.81 -11.53
C ALA A 113 -13.47 -16.19 -11.67
N ARG A 114 -14.24 -15.46 -12.49
CA ARG A 114 -15.65 -15.78 -12.76
C ARG A 114 -15.81 -17.12 -13.48
N GLN A 115 -14.93 -17.46 -14.43
CA GLN A 115 -14.98 -18.75 -15.09
C GLN A 115 -14.57 -19.89 -14.15
N VAL A 116 -13.57 -19.68 -13.29
CA VAL A 116 -13.22 -20.64 -12.22
C VAL A 116 -14.44 -20.90 -11.33
N ALA A 117 -15.13 -19.84 -10.90
CA ALA A 117 -16.33 -19.96 -10.06
C ALA A 117 -17.49 -20.68 -10.79
N ALA A 118 -17.57 -20.56 -12.12
CA ALA A 118 -18.54 -21.26 -12.96
C ALA A 118 -18.13 -22.71 -13.31
N GLY A 119 -16.94 -23.17 -12.88
CA GLY A 119 -16.42 -24.50 -13.19
C GLY A 119 -15.87 -24.66 -14.61
N HIS A 120 -15.62 -23.57 -15.33
CA HIS A 120 -15.08 -23.59 -16.68
C HIS A 120 -13.54 -23.61 -16.68
N PRO A 121 -12.90 -24.28 -17.66
CA PRO A 121 -11.44 -24.34 -17.77
C PRO A 121 -10.85 -22.98 -18.15
N VAL A 122 -9.83 -22.55 -17.40
CA VAL A 122 -9.06 -21.30 -17.67
C VAL A 122 -7.75 -21.54 -18.40
N TYR A 123 -7.09 -22.65 -18.12
CA TYR A 123 -5.76 -22.93 -18.61
C TYR A 123 -5.78 -23.85 -19.84
N GLY A 124 -4.83 -23.63 -20.75
CA GLY A 124 -4.63 -24.47 -21.92
C GLY A 124 -5.68 -24.30 -23.02
N GLN A 125 -6.43 -23.19 -23.02
CA GLN A 125 -7.45 -22.87 -24.03
C GLN A 125 -7.42 -21.37 -24.38
N PRO A 126 -7.68 -20.98 -25.63
CA PRO A 126 -7.82 -19.58 -26.03
C PRO A 126 -9.20 -19.02 -25.67
N TRP A 127 -9.26 -17.74 -25.34
CA TRP A 127 -10.46 -17.01 -24.90
C TRP A 127 -10.71 -15.78 -25.80
N PRO A 128 -10.92 -15.98 -27.11
CA PRO A 128 -11.00 -14.88 -28.08
C PRO A 128 -12.04 -13.81 -27.75
N TRP A 129 -13.12 -14.15 -27.05
CA TRP A 129 -14.21 -13.23 -26.71
C TRP A 129 -13.90 -12.27 -25.55
N LEU A 130 -12.83 -12.49 -24.76
CA LEU A 130 -12.44 -11.55 -23.69
C LEU A 130 -11.60 -10.39 -24.22
N PHE A 131 -10.81 -10.64 -25.25
CA PHE A 131 -9.89 -9.67 -25.80
C PHE A 131 -10.62 -8.73 -26.78
N GLY A 132 -10.42 -7.42 -26.66
CA GLY A 132 -11.15 -6.40 -27.43
C GLY A 132 -12.23 -5.63 -26.66
N HIS A 133 -12.65 -6.11 -25.48
CA HIS A 133 -13.57 -5.39 -24.58
C HIS A 133 -12.83 -4.73 -23.39
N GLY A 134 -11.77 -3.98 -23.69
CA GLY A 134 -10.93 -3.31 -22.67
C GLY A 134 -9.79 -4.17 -22.14
N VAL A 135 -9.53 -5.35 -22.74
CA VAL A 135 -8.31 -6.15 -22.52
C VAL A 135 -7.43 -6.07 -23.76
N ALA A 136 -6.17 -5.66 -23.59
CA ALA A 136 -5.23 -5.50 -24.69
C ALA A 136 -4.81 -6.85 -25.30
N LEU A 137 -4.49 -6.82 -26.60
CA LEU A 137 -4.00 -7.99 -27.34
C LEU A 137 -2.48 -7.99 -27.39
N THR A 138 -1.85 -9.11 -27.05
CA THR A 138 -0.40 -9.29 -27.18
C THR A 138 -0.07 -9.96 -28.52
N PRO A 139 0.63 -9.28 -29.46
CA PRO A 139 1.01 -9.88 -30.72
C PRO A 139 2.11 -10.94 -30.54
N THR A 140 2.01 -12.05 -31.29
CA THR A 140 3.03 -13.10 -31.30
C THR A 140 4.08 -12.84 -32.38
N VAL A 141 5.28 -13.40 -32.20
CA VAL A 141 6.37 -13.36 -33.22
C VAL A 141 6.00 -14.08 -34.53
N THR A 142 4.95 -14.90 -34.51
CA THR A 142 4.40 -15.59 -35.67
C THR A 142 3.30 -14.80 -36.39
N GLY A 143 3.03 -13.56 -36.00
CA GLY A 143 2.04 -12.68 -36.63
C GLY A 143 0.61 -12.89 -36.16
N GLY A 144 0.39 -13.63 -35.06
CA GLY A 144 -0.91 -13.83 -34.41
C GLY A 144 -1.06 -12.99 -33.14
N TYR A 145 -2.04 -13.36 -32.32
CA TYR A 145 -2.25 -12.78 -30.99
C TYR A 145 -2.33 -13.88 -29.92
N ASP A 146 -1.79 -13.61 -28.74
CA ASP A 146 -2.06 -14.43 -27.56
C ASP A 146 -3.44 -14.09 -27.01
N LEU A 147 -4.27 -15.11 -26.89
CA LEU A 147 -5.65 -15.04 -26.42
C LEU A 147 -5.85 -15.89 -25.17
N THR A 148 -4.78 -16.31 -24.52
CA THR A 148 -4.82 -17.20 -23.35
C THR A 148 -4.61 -16.43 -22.06
N TYR A 149 -5.08 -16.99 -20.95
CA TYR A 149 -4.72 -16.50 -19.62
C TYR A 149 -3.38 -17.13 -19.21
N GLY A 150 -2.29 -16.37 -19.35
CA GLY A 150 -0.93 -16.84 -19.08
C GLY A 150 -0.47 -16.77 -17.61
N TYR A 151 -1.28 -16.23 -16.70
CA TYR A 151 -0.87 -15.97 -15.31
C TYR A 151 -1.10 -17.15 -14.36
N PRO A 152 -0.29 -17.28 -13.29
CA PRO A 152 -0.51 -18.31 -12.26
C PRO A 152 -1.93 -18.27 -11.64
N PRO A 153 -2.48 -19.43 -11.23
CA PRO A 153 -3.89 -19.57 -10.78
C PRO A 153 -4.20 -18.91 -9.45
N LEU A 154 -3.19 -18.54 -8.67
CA LEU A 154 -3.41 -18.01 -7.33
C LEU A 154 -4.26 -16.73 -7.35
N ALA A 155 -3.97 -15.79 -8.25
CA ALA A 155 -4.70 -14.52 -8.33
C ALA A 155 -6.21 -14.69 -8.63
N PRO A 156 -6.63 -15.43 -9.67
CA PRO A 156 -8.04 -15.66 -9.92
C PRO A 156 -8.69 -16.48 -8.79
N LEU A 157 -8.01 -17.47 -8.20
CA LEU A 157 -8.54 -18.24 -7.07
C LEU A 157 -8.82 -17.36 -5.84
N LEU A 158 -7.93 -16.42 -5.53
CA LEU A 158 -8.13 -15.46 -4.44
C LEU A 158 -9.20 -14.42 -4.76
N ALA A 159 -9.43 -14.13 -6.03
CA ALA A 159 -10.47 -13.18 -6.47
C ALA A 159 -11.88 -13.79 -6.47
N VAL A 160 -12.04 -15.12 -6.60
CA VAL A 160 -13.34 -15.84 -6.52
C VAL A 160 -14.17 -15.41 -5.31
N PRO A 161 -13.68 -15.48 -4.05
CA PRO A 161 -14.47 -15.08 -2.88
C PRO A 161 -14.77 -13.59 -2.82
N LEU A 162 -14.14 -12.77 -3.67
CA LEU A 162 -14.30 -11.32 -3.73
C LEU A 162 -15.14 -10.85 -4.92
N LEU A 163 -15.72 -11.76 -5.72
CA LEU A 163 -16.54 -11.42 -6.88
C LEU A 163 -17.79 -10.59 -6.51
N TRP A 164 -18.23 -10.63 -5.25
CA TRP A 164 -19.33 -9.81 -4.75
C TRP A 164 -18.97 -8.31 -4.64
N LEU A 165 -17.69 -7.93 -4.68
CA LEU A 165 -17.24 -6.52 -4.64
C LEU A 165 -17.62 -5.72 -5.89
N GLY A 166 -18.12 -6.39 -6.94
CA GLY A 166 -18.76 -5.74 -8.07
C GLY A 166 -18.22 -6.17 -9.44
N HIS A 167 -18.16 -5.20 -10.35
CA HIS A 167 -17.85 -5.42 -11.76
C HIS A 167 -16.47 -4.85 -12.12
N GLY A 168 -15.97 -5.25 -13.29
CA GLY A 168 -14.66 -4.83 -13.76
C GLY A 168 -13.53 -5.46 -12.96
N GLY A 169 -12.40 -4.75 -12.79
CA GLY A 169 -11.22 -5.28 -12.11
C GLY A 169 -11.26 -5.24 -10.58
N ALA A 170 -12.37 -4.82 -9.97
CA ALA A 170 -12.46 -4.59 -8.52
C ALA A 170 -12.09 -5.80 -7.64
N PRO A 171 -12.54 -7.04 -7.95
CA PRO A 171 -12.15 -8.22 -7.18
C PRO A 171 -10.64 -8.48 -7.25
N ALA A 172 -10.04 -8.38 -8.44
CA ALA A 172 -8.61 -8.60 -8.62
C ALA A 172 -7.77 -7.50 -7.94
N THR A 173 -8.14 -6.23 -8.07
CA THR A 173 -7.44 -5.14 -7.39
C THR A 173 -7.58 -5.23 -5.87
N ALA A 174 -8.72 -5.69 -5.35
CA ALA A 174 -8.91 -5.92 -3.92
C ALA A 174 -7.92 -6.97 -3.37
N VAL A 175 -7.69 -8.06 -4.10
CA VAL A 175 -6.66 -9.06 -3.73
C VAL A 175 -5.29 -8.40 -3.66
N SER A 176 -4.88 -7.70 -4.71
CA SER A 176 -3.54 -7.09 -4.80
C SER A 176 -3.33 -5.98 -3.76
N THR A 177 -4.31 -5.09 -3.57
CA THR A 177 -4.27 -4.05 -2.54
C THR A 177 -4.26 -4.66 -1.14
N GLY A 178 -5.08 -5.69 -0.89
CA GLY A 178 -5.09 -6.42 0.37
C GLY A 178 -3.75 -7.08 0.67
N ALA A 179 -3.15 -7.74 -0.32
CA ALA A 179 -1.82 -8.34 -0.21
C ALA A 179 -0.73 -7.29 0.06
N LEU A 180 -0.79 -6.13 -0.62
CA LEU A 180 0.13 -5.02 -0.40
C LEU A 180 0.03 -4.48 1.03
N VAL A 181 -1.18 -4.21 1.51
CA VAL A 181 -1.40 -3.69 2.87
C VAL A 181 -0.97 -4.72 3.92
N ALA A 182 -1.40 -5.98 3.78
CA ALA A 182 -1.04 -7.04 4.71
C ALA A 182 0.48 -7.27 4.73
N GLY A 183 1.11 -7.36 3.55
CA GLY A 183 2.56 -7.51 3.42
C GLY A 183 3.32 -6.34 4.04
N THR A 184 2.86 -5.11 3.83
CA THR A 184 3.45 -3.90 4.45
C THR A 184 3.39 -3.99 5.97
N VAL A 185 2.23 -4.33 6.53
CA VAL A 185 2.04 -4.43 7.99
C VAL A 185 2.88 -5.55 8.59
N VAL A 186 2.96 -6.71 7.94
CA VAL A 186 3.80 -7.83 8.38
C VAL A 186 5.28 -7.44 8.35
N LEU A 187 5.75 -6.86 7.24
CA LEU A 187 7.14 -6.41 7.10
C LEU A 187 7.47 -5.33 8.15
N TRP A 188 6.58 -4.34 8.33
CA TRP A 188 6.73 -3.31 9.35
C TRP A 188 6.83 -3.90 10.76
N ARG A 189 6.07 -4.95 11.07
CA ARG A 189 6.14 -5.64 12.37
C ARG A 189 7.44 -6.43 12.55
N MET A 190 7.91 -7.08 11.51
CA MET A 190 9.12 -7.93 11.55
C MET A 190 10.41 -7.12 11.58
N LEU A 191 10.40 -5.89 11.06
CA LEU A 191 11.58 -5.02 11.09
C LEU A 191 11.89 -4.51 12.51
N PRO A 192 13.18 -4.36 12.85
CA PRO A 192 13.59 -3.66 14.06
C PRO A 192 12.99 -2.26 14.08
N THR A 193 12.58 -1.77 15.25
CA THR A 193 11.90 -0.47 15.43
C THR A 193 12.44 0.66 14.56
N PRO A 194 13.76 0.91 14.49
CA PRO A 194 14.24 2.07 13.74
C PRO A 194 14.19 1.91 12.21
N TRP A 195 14.00 0.69 11.69
CA TRP A 195 13.82 0.40 10.26
C TRP A 195 12.37 0.34 9.80
N ARG A 196 11.40 0.38 10.71
CA ARG A 196 10.00 0.06 10.39
C ARG A 196 9.39 0.99 9.34
N SER A 197 9.71 2.28 9.41
CA SER A 197 9.24 3.29 8.44
C SER A 197 9.71 3.00 7.00
N ALA A 198 10.80 2.26 6.81
CA ALA A 198 11.25 1.85 5.47
C ALA A 198 10.22 0.94 4.77
N ALA A 199 9.50 0.08 5.52
CA ALA A 199 8.43 -0.73 4.96
C ALA A 199 7.30 0.14 4.40
N THR A 200 6.87 1.16 5.15
CA THR A 200 5.85 2.11 4.69
C THR A 200 6.32 2.86 3.44
N MET A 201 7.56 3.36 3.45
CA MET A 201 8.14 4.08 2.32
C MET A 201 8.15 3.24 1.04
N VAL A 202 8.70 2.02 1.11
CA VAL A 202 8.89 1.18 -0.08
C VAL A 202 7.55 0.64 -0.60
N CYS A 203 6.64 0.25 0.28
CA CYS A 203 5.40 -0.39 -0.13
C CYS A 203 4.27 0.59 -0.43
N LEU A 204 4.21 1.73 0.26
CA LEU A 204 3.07 2.67 0.18
C LEU A 204 3.48 4.10 -0.21
N GLY A 205 4.77 4.42 -0.18
CA GLY A 205 5.29 5.77 -0.40
C GLY A 205 5.49 6.17 -1.86
N PHE A 206 5.61 5.23 -2.78
CA PHE A 206 5.88 5.55 -4.19
C PHE A 206 4.72 5.18 -5.13
N GLY A 207 3.57 4.82 -4.57
CA GLY A 207 2.37 4.36 -5.29
C GLY A 207 1.30 5.42 -5.47
#